data_AF-A0A7C9ADZ9-F1
#
_entry.id   AF-A0A7C9ADZ9-F1
#
_cell.length_a   1.000
_cell.length_b   1.000
_cell.length_c   1.000
_cell.angle_alpha   90.00
_cell.angle_beta   90.00
_cell.angle_gamma   90.00
#
_symmetry.space_group_name_H-M   'P 1'
#
loop_
_entity.id
_entity.type
_entity.pdbx_description
1 polymer ?
#
loop_
_entity_poly.entity_id
_entity_poly.type
_entity_poly.pdbx_seq_one_letter_code
_entity_poly.pdbx_strand_id
1 'polypeptide(L)'
;DYFDDYNSFSGRRSRPQAGRSQLDLYLEEPALELNMELDVLEFWHGSSMRYPVLSIMARDLLTIPVSTVASESAFSLGGKTISPARSALKPMTVQALVCLQDWRRAEYDITPMIDD
;
A
#
# COMPACT_ATOMS: atom_id res chain seq x y z
N ASP A 1 13.17 20.73 -12.16
CA ASP A 1 12.25 20.16 -13.14
C ASP A 1 12.53 18.66 -13.26
N TYR A 2 11.80 17.84 -12.50
CA TYR A 2 12.10 16.42 -12.26
C TYR A 2 11.10 15.49 -12.95
N PHE A 3 9.93 16.01 -13.33
CA PHE A 3 8.83 15.20 -13.86
C PHE A 3 8.44 15.55 -15.31
N ASP A 4 9.12 16.51 -15.95
CA ASP A 4 8.79 16.93 -17.32
C ASP A 4 8.96 15.80 -18.37
N ASP A 5 9.97 14.94 -18.19
CA ASP A 5 10.14 13.76 -19.04
C ASP A 5 8.95 12.79 -18.94
N TYR A 6 8.37 12.64 -17.74
CA TYR A 6 7.21 11.79 -17.51
C TYR A 6 5.95 12.39 -18.16
N ASN A 7 5.75 13.70 -18.03
CA ASN A 7 4.65 14.43 -18.66
C ASN A 7 4.71 14.38 -20.20
N SER A 8 5.92 14.46 -20.76
CA SER A 8 6.15 14.33 -22.21
C SER A 8 5.82 12.92 -22.72
N PHE A 9 6.12 11.89 -21.92
CA PHE A 9 5.82 10.50 -22.25
C PHE A 9 4.32 10.18 -22.18
N SER A 10 3.61 10.69 -21.17
CA SER A 10 2.17 10.46 -21.01
C SER A 10 1.35 11.06 -22.16
N GLY A 11 1.79 12.20 -22.73
CA GLY A 11 1.12 12.86 -23.85
C GLY A 11 1.20 12.16 -25.21
N ARG A 12 1.96 11.05 -25.36
CA ARG A 12 2.22 10.39 -26.67
C ARG A 12 1.34 9.18 -27.02
N ARG A 13 0.30 8.84 -26.25
CA ARG A 13 -0.46 7.59 -26.46
C ARG A 13 -1.59 7.75 -27.50
N SER A 14 -1.69 6.82 -28.47
CA SER A 14 -2.67 6.88 -29.58
C SER A 14 -3.39 5.55 -29.88
N ARG A 15 -4.73 5.70 -29.95
CA ARG A 15 -5.85 5.03 -30.68
C ARG A 15 -6.28 3.55 -30.49
N PRO A 16 -7.61 3.28 -30.62
CA PRO A 16 -8.27 2.03 -30.24
C PRO A 16 -8.19 0.88 -31.21
N GLN A 17 -8.05 -0.31 -30.61
CA GLN A 17 -8.37 -1.61 -31.22
C GLN A 17 -9.47 -2.28 -30.39
N ALA A 18 -10.35 -3.03 -31.04
CA ALA A 18 -11.40 -3.80 -30.35
C ALA A 18 -10.77 -4.91 -29.49
N GLY A 19 -11.20 -5.03 -28.22
CA GLY A 19 -10.66 -6.01 -27.25
C GLY A 19 -9.83 -5.44 -26.10
N ARG A 20 -9.97 -4.15 -25.78
CA ARG A 20 -9.19 -3.47 -24.74
C ARG A 20 -9.40 -4.06 -23.34
N SER A 21 -8.30 -4.29 -22.65
CA SER A 21 -8.27 -4.69 -21.24
C SER A 21 -8.57 -3.49 -20.32
N GLN A 22 -8.85 -3.77 -19.04
CA GLN A 22 -8.99 -2.72 -18.01
C GLN A 22 -7.74 -1.85 -17.90
N LEU A 23 -6.56 -2.46 -18.09
CA LEU A 23 -5.29 -1.75 -18.10
C LEU A 23 -5.20 -0.78 -19.28
N ASP A 24 -5.58 -1.21 -20.49
CA ASP A 24 -5.57 -0.33 -21.66
C ASP A 24 -6.49 0.88 -21.46
N LEU A 25 -7.67 0.64 -20.87
CA LEU A 25 -8.61 1.71 -20.55
C LEU A 25 -8.06 2.70 -19.51
N TYR A 26 -7.39 2.21 -18.46
CA TYR A 26 -6.74 3.08 -17.47
C TYR A 26 -5.57 3.87 -18.06
N LEU A 27 -4.75 3.24 -18.90
CA LEU A 27 -3.60 3.87 -19.53
C LEU A 27 -3.96 4.95 -20.56
N GLU A 28 -5.22 5.02 -20.97
CA GLU A 28 -5.80 6.04 -21.85
C GLU A 28 -6.48 7.18 -21.09
N GLU A 29 -6.68 7.04 -19.78
CA GLU A 29 -7.22 8.12 -18.98
C GLU A 29 -6.25 9.30 -18.91
N PRO A 30 -6.76 10.53 -18.79
CA PRO A 30 -5.90 11.67 -18.53
C PRO A 30 -5.10 11.43 -17.25
N ALA A 31 -3.81 11.73 -17.31
CA ALA A 31 -2.94 11.61 -16.15
C ALA A 31 -3.41 12.55 -15.03
N LEU A 32 -3.37 12.05 -13.79
CA LEU A 32 -3.55 12.87 -12.60
C LEU A 32 -2.42 13.90 -12.50
N GLU A 33 -2.71 15.05 -11.88
CA GLU A 33 -1.71 16.07 -11.63
C GLU A 33 -0.63 15.53 -10.68
N LEU A 34 0.64 15.63 -11.07
CA LEU A 34 1.76 15.03 -10.34
C LEU A 34 1.94 15.54 -8.91
N ASN A 35 1.45 16.74 -8.60
CA ASN A 35 1.60 17.38 -7.31
C ASN A 35 0.31 17.33 -6.47
N MET A 36 -0.67 16.52 -6.88
CA MET A 36 -1.88 16.34 -6.08
C MET A 36 -1.61 15.43 -4.88
N GLU A 37 -2.21 15.75 -3.74
CA GLU A 37 -2.27 14.82 -2.61
C GLU A 37 -3.23 13.68 -2.97
N LEU A 38 -2.70 12.47 -3.08
CA LEU A 38 -3.43 11.28 -3.50
C LEU A 38 -3.18 10.14 -2.52
N ASP A 39 -4.22 9.71 -1.81
CA ASP A 39 -4.20 8.38 -1.23
C ASP A 39 -4.35 7.36 -2.35
N VAL A 40 -3.22 6.75 -2.71
CA VAL A 40 -3.16 5.80 -3.83
C VAL A 40 -4.00 4.54 -3.56
N LEU A 41 -4.15 4.12 -2.31
CA LEU A 41 -4.93 2.93 -1.97
C LEU A 41 -6.43 3.23 -2.01
N GLU A 42 -6.84 4.40 -1.53
CA GLU A 42 -8.22 4.86 -1.62
C GLU A 42 -8.63 5.11 -3.08
N PHE A 43 -7.75 5.67 -3.90
CA PHE A 43 -7.96 5.82 -5.35
C PHE A 43 -8.29 4.48 -6.02
N TRP A 44 -7.48 3.43 -5.77
CA TRP A 44 -7.71 2.11 -6.34
C TRP A 44 -8.93 1.42 -5.75
N HIS A 45 -9.27 1.69 -4.48
CA HIS A 45 -10.51 1.23 -3.87
C HIS A 45 -11.75 1.82 -4.56
N GLY A 46 -11.79 3.14 -4.78
CA GLY A 46 -12.88 3.81 -5.51
C GLY A 46 -12.96 3.40 -6.98
N SER A 47 -11.83 3.05 -7.58
CA SER A 47 -11.75 2.59 -8.98
C SER A 47 -12.24 1.15 -9.19
N SER A 48 -12.52 0.40 -8.12
CA SER A 48 -12.92 -1.02 -8.18
C SER A 48 -14.16 -1.30 -9.03
N MET A 49 -15.13 -0.38 -9.05
CA MET A 49 -16.33 -0.52 -9.88
C MET A 49 -16.03 -0.39 -11.38
N ARG A 50 -15.02 0.42 -11.75
CA ARG A 50 -14.61 0.65 -13.15
C ARG A 50 -13.62 -0.41 -13.62
N TYR A 51 -12.72 -0.82 -12.73
CA TYR A 51 -11.63 -1.75 -13.01
C TYR A 51 -11.53 -2.85 -11.95
N PRO A 52 -12.48 -3.81 -11.92
CA PRO A 52 -12.59 -4.78 -10.83
C PRO A 52 -11.39 -5.73 -10.69
N VAL A 53 -10.65 -6.00 -11.78
CA VAL A 53 -9.47 -6.87 -11.74
C VAL A 53 -8.20 -6.05 -11.55
N LEU A 54 -8.08 -4.92 -12.25
CA LEU A 54 -6.90 -4.05 -12.16
C LEU A 54 -6.75 -3.41 -10.78
N SER A 55 -7.86 -2.99 -10.16
CA SER A 55 -7.83 -2.38 -8.81
C SER A 55 -7.29 -3.35 -7.76
N ILE A 56 -7.62 -4.64 -7.86
CA ILE A 56 -7.09 -5.68 -6.97
C ILE A 56 -5.57 -5.82 -7.20
N MET A 57 -5.15 -6.00 -8.46
CA MET A 57 -3.72 -6.11 -8.79
C MET A 57 -2.92 -4.89 -8.34
N ALA A 58 -3.46 -3.68 -8.53
CA ALA A 58 -2.80 -2.45 -8.12
C ALA A 58 -2.65 -2.38 -6.59
N ARG A 59 -3.69 -2.72 -5.83
CA ARG A 59 -3.62 -2.76 -4.36
C ARG A 59 -2.63 -3.83 -3.87
N ASP A 60 -2.60 -5.00 -4.48
CA ASP A 60 -1.66 -6.07 -4.12
C ASP A 60 -0.19 -5.63 -4.35
N LEU A 61 0.08 -4.89 -5.43
CA LEU A 61 1.42 -4.40 -5.74
C LEU A 61 1.83 -3.18 -4.90
N LEU A 62 0.92 -2.24 -4.68
CA LEU A 62 1.23 -0.96 -4.03
C LEU A 62 1.28 -1.05 -2.50
N THR A 63 0.70 -2.09 -1.90
CA THR A 63 0.79 -2.34 -0.45
C THR A 63 2.14 -2.93 -0.05
N ILE A 64 2.97 -3.37 -1.00
CA ILE A 64 4.31 -3.88 -0.71
C ILE A 64 5.20 -2.72 -0.27
N PRO A 65 5.74 -2.73 0.97
CA PRO A 65 6.62 -1.67 1.42
C PRO A 65 7.90 -1.65 0.57
N VAL A 66 8.22 -0.47 0.01
CA VAL A 66 9.38 -0.28 -0.88
C VAL A 66 10.72 -0.33 -0.12
N SER A 67 10.71 -0.18 1.21
CA SER A 67 11.93 -0.13 2.02
C SER A 67 11.98 -1.20 3.12
N THR A 68 13.21 -1.61 3.45
CA THR A 68 13.51 -2.46 4.61
C THR A 68 13.27 -1.75 5.96
N VAL A 69 12.99 -0.44 5.95
CA VAL A 69 12.74 0.35 7.16
C VAL A 69 11.51 -0.17 7.91
N ALA A 70 10.49 -0.67 7.22
CA ALA A 70 9.33 -1.31 7.85
C ALA A 70 9.74 -2.57 8.62
N SER A 71 10.59 -3.41 8.03
CA SER A 71 11.13 -4.59 8.72
C SER A 71 12.07 -4.22 9.86
N GLU A 72 12.92 -3.20 9.71
CA GLU A 72 13.81 -2.73 10.78
C GLU A 72 13.04 -2.14 11.95
N SER A 73 11.93 -1.43 11.68
CA SER A 73 11.01 -0.95 12.72
C SER A 73 10.36 -2.11 13.47
N ALA A 74 9.87 -3.13 12.75
CA ALA A 74 9.32 -4.34 13.36
C ALA A 74 10.37 -5.10 14.20
N PHE A 75 11.62 -5.21 13.75
CA PHE A 75 12.71 -5.82 14.50
C PHE A 75 13.14 -4.98 15.72
N SER A 76 13.18 -3.66 15.59
CA SER A 76 13.48 -2.73 16.69
C SER A 76 12.41 -2.79 17.78
N LEU A 77 11.14 -2.92 17.39
CA LEU A 77 10.04 -3.20 18.31
C LEU A 77 10.20 -4.58 18.97
N GLY A 78 10.56 -5.61 18.20
CA GLY A 78 10.85 -6.96 18.72
C GLY A 78 11.93 -6.96 19.81
N GLY A 79 12.98 -6.15 19.65
CA GLY A 79 14.02 -5.94 20.66
C GLY A 79 13.52 -5.34 21.98
N LYS A 80 12.42 -4.57 21.95
CA LYS A 80 11.76 -4.01 23.14
C LYS A 80 10.74 -5.00 23.76
N THR A 81 10.18 -5.90 22.96
CA THR A 81 9.17 -6.88 23.40
C THR A 81 9.79 -8.11 24.09
N ILE A 82 11.06 -8.43 23.81
CA ILE A 82 11.84 -9.44 24.54
C ILE A 82 12.53 -8.77 25.73
N SER A 83 11.80 -8.59 26.82
CA SER A 83 12.40 -8.25 28.11
C SER A 83 13.13 -9.48 28.69
N PRO A 84 14.07 -9.33 29.64
CA PRO A 84 14.73 -10.46 30.30
C PRO A 84 13.73 -11.47 30.90
N ALA A 85 12.57 -11.00 31.39
CA ALA A 85 11.48 -11.84 31.89
C ALA A 85 10.81 -12.73 30.81
N ARG A 86 10.98 -12.40 29.53
CA ARG A 86 10.43 -13.12 28.37
C ARG A 86 11.49 -13.88 27.56
N SER A 87 12.76 -13.81 27.96
CA SER A 87 13.88 -14.54 27.34
C SER A 87 13.74 -16.06 27.40
N ALA A 88 12.90 -16.58 28.30
CA ALA A 88 12.58 -18.01 28.43
C ALA A 88 11.40 -18.47 27.55
N LEU A 89 10.75 -17.57 26.81
CA LEU A 89 9.64 -17.94 25.93
C LEU A 89 10.13 -18.68 24.69
N LYS A 90 9.34 -19.65 24.23
CA LYS A 90 9.61 -20.33 22.96
C LYS A 90 9.47 -19.33 21.80
N PRO A 91 10.28 -19.45 20.73
CA PRO A 91 10.21 -18.56 19.56
C PRO A 91 8.80 -18.42 18.98
N MET A 92 8.03 -19.51 18.92
CA MET A 92 6.63 -19.50 18.46
C MET A 92 5.73 -18.60 19.32
N THR A 93 5.93 -18.58 20.64
CA THR A 93 5.16 -17.73 21.55
C THR A 93 5.51 -16.26 21.37
N VAL A 94 6.79 -15.95 21.14
CA VAL A 94 7.23 -14.59 20.84
C VAL A 94 6.64 -14.10 19.52
N GLN A 95 6.66 -14.93 18.47
CA GLN A 95 6.05 -14.60 17.18
C GLN A 95 4.55 -14.32 17.32
N ALA A 96 3.81 -15.18 18.02
CA ALA A 96 2.38 -14.98 18.24
C ALA A 96 2.08 -13.67 18.99
N LEU A 97 2.91 -13.30 19.97
CA LEU A 97 2.77 -12.03 20.71
C LEU A 97 3.05 -10.81 19.83
N VAL A 98 4.09 -10.86 18.99
CA VAL A 98 4.41 -9.78 18.05
C VAL A 98 3.30 -9.61 17.02
N CYS A 99 2.83 -10.70 16.40
CA CYS A 99 1.71 -10.67 15.45
C CYS A 99 0.43 -10.10 16.09
N LEU A 100 0.08 -10.55 17.30
CA LEU A 100 -1.09 -10.05 18.01
C LEU A 100 -0.98 -8.55 18.31
N GLN A 101 0.20 -8.08 18.71
CA GLN A 101 0.45 -6.67 18.98
C GLN A 101 0.33 -5.81 17.71
N ASP A 102 0.88 -6.28 16.60
CA ASP A 102 0.80 -5.58 15.30
C ASP A 102 -0.64 -5.53 14.79
N TRP A 103 -1.39 -6.64 14.82
CA TRP A 103 -2.80 -6.65 14.42
C TRP A 103 -3.66 -5.72 15.27
N ARG A 104 -3.45 -5.71 16.59
CA ARG A 104 -4.15 -4.80 17.49
C ARG A 104 -3.85 -3.33 17.16
N ARG A 105 -2.62 -3.00 16.76
CA ARG A 105 -2.26 -1.63 16.35
C ARG A 105 -2.90 -1.24 15.03
N ALA A 106 -2.86 -2.14 14.05
CA ALA A 106 -3.51 -1.91 12.76
C ALA A 106 -5.02 -1.65 12.93
N GLU A 107 -5.69 -2.30 13.88
CA GLU A 107 -7.11 -2.04 14.19
C GLU A 107 -7.33 -0.59 14.69
N TYR A 108 -6.47 -0.08 15.58
CA TYR A 108 -6.57 1.31 16.06
C TYR A 108 -6.24 2.36 14.99
N ASP A 109 -5.38 2.04 14.03
CA ASP A 109 -5.06 2.95 12.92
C ASP A 109 -6.18 3.00 11.86
N ILE A 110 -7.03 1.96 11.76
CA ILE A 110 -8.16 1.88 10.81
C ILE A 110 -9.43 2.57 11.33
N THR A 111 -9.63 2.63 12.66
CA THR A 111 -10.67 3.46 13.26
C THR A 111 -10.10 4.83 13.63
N PRO A 112 -10.35 5.91 12.86
CA PRO A 112 -10.04 7.24 13.37
C PRO A 112 -10.88 7.41 14.62
N MET A 113 -10.23 7.82 15.71
CA MET A 113 -10.81 8.02 17.04
C MET A 113 -12.27 8.48 16.99
N ILE A 114 -13.17 7.54 17.24
CA ILE A 114 -14.45 7.85 17.88
C ILE A 114 -14.16 7.69 19.37
N ASP A 115 -13.56 8.71 19.96
CA ASP A 115 -13.63 8.93 21.39
C ASP A 115 -14.43 10.24 21.59
N ASP A 116 -15.39 10.20 22.51
CA ASP A 116 -16.36 11.26 22.88
C ASP A 116 -15.77 12.65 23.15
#